data_AF-A0A2V8CZ62-F1
#
_entry.id   AF-A0A2V8CZ62-F1
#
_cell.length_a   1.000
_cell.length_b   1.000
_cell.length_c   1.000
_cell.angle_alpha   90.00
_cell.angle_beta   90.00
_cell.angle_gamma   90.00
#
_symmetry.space_group_name_H-M   'P 1'
#
loop_
_entity.id
_entity.type
_entity.pdbx_description
1 polymer ?
#
loop_
_entity_poly.entity_id
_entity_poly.type
_entity_poly.pdbx_seq_one_letter_code
_entity_poly.pdbx_strand_id
1 'polypeptide(L)'
;FFSVPVPIFNRNQGEIARAAAEGEKSNRSVAALETQIAGEVASAYQEFESSRQLLIDIERDLLEPTRAARTGTTYLYQAGATSLVDVLDAQRAFNDTMETYYTAQAAYRRAQARLALVVGKDVSQ
;
A
#
# COMPACT_ATOMS: atom_id res chain seq x y z
N PHE A 1 24.39 6.84 71.33
CA PHE A 1 23.42 5.80 70.92
C PHE A 1 22.77 6.24 69.63
N PHE A 2 23.12 5.60 68.50
CA PHE A 2 22.51 5.89 67.19
C PHE A 2 21.65 4.68 66.82
N SER A 3 20.34 4.86 66.77
CA SER A 3 19.38 3.81 66.39
C SER A 3 18.86 4.13 65.00
N VAL A 4 19.28 3.34 64.01
CA VAL A 4 18.73 3.42 62.66
C VAL A 4 17.45 2.57 62.64
N PRO A 5 16.28 3.17 62.34
CA PRO A 5 15.04 2.40 62.24
C PRO A 5 15.10 1.53 60.98
N VAL A 6 15.24 0.22 61.18
CA VAL A 6 15.09 -0.76 60.11
C VAL A 6 13.60 -1.00 59.89
N PRO A 7 13.03 -0.66 58.72
CA PRO A 7 11.62 -0.87 58.46
C PRO A 7 11.35 -2.37 58.26
N ILE A 8 10.91 -3.05 59.31
CA ILE A 8 10.63 -4.50 59.28
C ILE A 8 9.35 -4.79 58.48
N PHE A 9 8.39 -3.84 58.45
CA PHE A 9 7.09 -4.00 57.80
C PHE A 9 6.94 -3.26 56.46
N ASN A 10 7.71 -2.18 56.22
CA ASN A 10 7.62 -1.41 54.98
C ASN A 10 8.85 -1.62 54.09
N ARG A 11 8.80 -2.67 53.27
CA ARG A 11 9.87 -3.03 52.31
C ARG A 11 9.69 -2.39 50.94
N ASN A 12 8.94 -1.29 50.80
CA ASN A 12 8.60 -0.68 49.50
C ASN A 12 7.99 -1.65 48.49
N GLN A 13 7.26 -2.66 48.97
CA GLN A 13 6.73 -3.75 48.14
C GLN A 13 5.79 -3.25 47.03
N GLY A 14 5.05 -2.16 47.29
CA GLY A 14 4.17 -1.52 46.32
C GLY A 14 4.93 -0.83 45.18
N GLU A 15 6.00 -0.10 45.48
CA GLU A 15 6.84 0.54 44.44
C GLU A 15 7.59 -0.50 43.60
N ILE A 16 8.05 -1.61 44.22
CA ILE A 16 8.66 -2.74 43.51
C ILE A 16 7.64 -3.41 42.59
N ALA A 17 6.42 -3.67 43.08
CA ALA A 17 5.34 -4.25 42.28
C ALA A 17 4.92 -3.31 41.13
N ARG A 18 4.88 -2.00 41.37
CA ARG A 18 4.61 -0.98 40.35
C ARG A 18 5.68 -0.97 39.27
N ALA A 19 6.96 -0.94 39.65
CA ALA A 19 8.08 -0.97 38.70
C ALA A 19 8.09 -2.26 37.87
N ALA A 20 7.78 -3.42 38.48
CA ALA A 20 7.64 -4.68 37.76
C ALA A 20 6.47 -4.64 36.74
N ALA A 21 5.32 -4.12 37.15
CA ALA A 21 4.15 -3.97 36.26
C ALA A 21 4.42 -2.96 35.11
N GLU A 22 5.17 -1.89 35.38
CA GLU A 22 5.58 -0.91 34.37
C GLU A 22 6.54 -1.53 33.33
N GLY A 23 7.49 -2.35 33.79
CA GLY A 23 8.35 -3.14 32.91
C GLY A 23 7.57 -4.14 32.05
N GLU A 24 6.62 -4.86 32.64
CA GLU A 24 5.77 -5.80 31.91
C GLU A 24 4.89 -5.09 30.87
N LYS A 25 4.32 -3.92 31.23
CA LYS A 25 3.57 -3.07 30.30
C LYS A 25 4.44 -2.61 29.13
N SER A 26 5.68 -2.22 29.39
CA SER A 26 6.64 -1.85 28.33
C SER A 26 6.88 -3.00 27.35
N ASN A 27 7.17 -4.21 27.87
CA ASN A 27 7.38 -5.40 27.04
C ASN A 27 6.14 -5.75 26.20
N ARG A 28 4.94 -5.67 26.79
CA ARG A 28 3.68 -5.88 26.05
C ARG A 28 3.47 -4.82 24.96
N SER A 29 3.92 -3.59 25.19
CA SER A 29 3.79 -2.50 24.22
C SER A 29 4.73 -2.71 23.03
N VAL A 30 5.95 -3.20 23.27
CA VAL A 30 6.89 -3.58 22.20
C VAL A 30 6.33 -4.73 21.36
N ALA A 31 5.87 -5.81 21.99
CA ALA A 31 5.30 -6.95 21.25
C ALA A 31 4.05 -6.57 20.42
N ALA A 32 3.22 -5.67 20.95
CA ALA A 32 2.08 -5.14 20.22
C ALA A 32 2.52 -4.31 18.99
N LEU A 33 3.53 -3.47 19.14
CA LEU A 33 4.08 -2.66 18.05
C LEU A 33 4.72 -3.53 16.97
N GLU A 34 5.49 -4.56 17.35
CA GLU A 34 6.06 -5.52 16.40
C GLU A 34 4.99 -6.23 15.56
N THR A 35 3.90 -6.67 16.23
CA THR A 35 2.76 -7.30 15.56
C THR A 35 2.06 -6.33 14.61
N GLN A 36 1.90 -5.07 15.04
CA GLN A 36 1.30 -4.03 14.22
C GLN A 36 2.13 -3.77 12.96
N ILE A 37 3.44 -3.56 13.10
CA ILE A 37 4.35 -3.32 11.97
C ILE A 37 4.32 -4.49 10.99
N ALA A 38 4.37 -5.74 11.48
CA ALA A 38 4.29 -6.92 10.62
C ALA A 38 2.99 -6.96 9.80
N GLY A 39 1.86 -6.61 10.42
CA GLY A 39 0.56 -6.51 9.73
C GLY A 39 0.52 -5.40 8.69
N GLU A 40 1.08 -4.23 9.00
CA GLU A 40 1.17 -3.10 8.08
C GLU A 40 2.03 -3.42 6.85
N VAL A 41 3.20 -4.05 7.06
CA VAL A 41 4.09 -4.49 5.98
C VAL A 41 3.37 -5.50 5.07
N ALA A 42 2.73 -6.52 5.66
CA ALA A 42 2.03 -7.54 4.90
C ALA A 42 0.89 -6.95 4.05
N SER A 43 0.12 -6.03 4.63
CA SER A 43 -0.96 -5.32 3.94
C SER A 43 -0.44 -4.45 2.79
N ALA A 44 0.60 -3.66 3.04
CA ALA A 44 1.21 -2.82 2.01
C ALA A 44 1.82 -3.63 0.87
N TYR A 45 2.42 -4.79 1.18
CA TYR A 45 2.96 -5.70 0.18
C TYR A 45 1.87 -6.30 -0.70
N GLN A 46 0.75 -6.73 -0.10
CA GLN A 46 -0.38 -7.27 -0.85
C GLN A 46 -1.01 -6.22 -1.76
N GLU A 47 -1.15 -4.97 -1.30
CA GLU A 47 -1.66 -3.87 -2.12
C GLU A 47 -0.72 -3.57 -3.30
N PHE A 48 0.59 -3.60 -3.06
CA PHE A 48 1.60 -3.42 -4.11
C PHE A 48 1.50 -4.51 -5.19
N GLU A 49 1.50 -5.80 -4.82
CA GLU A 49 1.40 -6.87 -5.82
C GLU A 49 0.06 -6.85 -6.55
N SER A 50 -1.04 -6.58 -5.86
CA SER A 50 -2.37 -6.51 -6.48
C SER A 50 -2.47 -5.37 -7.48
N SER A 51 -1.98 -4.18 -7.14
CA SER A 51 -1.98 -3.01 -8.04
C SER A 51 -1.01 -3.17 -9.21
N ARG A 52 0.11 -3.86 -9.00
CA ARG A 52 1.06 -4.24 -10.06
C ARG A 52 0.41 -5.20 -11.06
N GLN A 53 -0.25 -6.24 -10.58
CA GLN A 53 -0.91 -7.22 -11.43
C GLN A 53 -2.06 -6.58 -12.22
N LEU A 54 -2.87 -5.74 -11.56
CA LEU A 54 -3.94 -4.99 -12.22
C LEU A 54 -3.42 -4.08 -13.34
N LEU A 55 -2.29 -3.38 -13.13
CA LEU A 55 -1.68 -2.55 -14.16
C LEU A 55 -1.26 -3.38 -15.38
N ILE A 56 -0.63 -4.54 -15.15
CA ILE A 56 -0.21 -5.47 -16.21
C ILE A 56 -1.42 -5.98 -17.00
N ASP A 57 -2.49 -6.37 -16.31
CA ASP A 57 -3.69 -6.88 -16.95
C ASP A 57 -4.41 -5.78 -17.76
N ILE A 58 -4.49 -4.55 -17.25
CA ILE A 58 -5.07 -3.42 -18.02
C ILE A 58 -4.23 -3.12 -19.26
N GLU A 59 -2.90 -3.13 -19.15
CA GLU A 59 -2.01 -2.89 -20.29
C GLU A 59 -2.20 -3.97 -21.36
N ARG A 60 -2.20 -5.24 -20.97
CA ARG A 60 -2.30 -6.39 -21.87
C ARG A 60 -3.70 -6.55 -22.47
N ASP A 61 -4.74 -6.53 -21.62
CA ASP A 61 -6.06 -7.02 -21.99
C ASP A 61 -7.01 -5.90 -22.46
N LEU A 62 -6.71 -4.64 -22.12
CA LEU A 62 -7.55 -3.51 -22.49
C LEU A 62 -6.79 -2.54 -23.41
N LEU A 63 -5.62 -2.06 -23.00
CA LEU A 63 -4.92 -0.98 -23.69
C LEU A 63 -4.41 -1.41 -25.06
N GLU A 64 -3.72 -2.54 -25.15
CA GLU A 64 -3.21 -3.04 -26.44
C GLU A 64 -4.32 -3.38 -27.45
N PRO A 65 -5.42 -4.08 -27.07
CA PRO A 65 -6.54 -4.32 -27.97
C PRO A 65 -7.23 -3.05 -28.46
N THR A 66 -7.49 -2.09 -27.58
CA THR A 66 -8.15 -0.82 -27.98
C THR A 66 -7.23 0.07 -28.82
N ARG A 67 -5.92 0.04 -28.57
CA ARG A 67 -4.90 0.66 -29.44
C ARG A 67 -4.95 0.05 -30.83
N ALA A 68 -4.93 -1.28 -30.93
CA ALA A 68 -4.97 -1.99 -32.20
C ALA A 68 -6.27 -1.71 -32.95
N ALA A 69 -7.42 -1.71 -32.26
CA ALA A 69 -8.72 -1.39 -32.85
C ALA A 69 -8.74 0.03 -33.44
N ARG A 70 -8.26 1.03 -32.69
CA ARG A 70 -8.16 2.42 -33.16
C ARG A 70 -7.29 2.55 -34.42
N THR A 71 -6.12 1.91 -34.43
CA THR A 71 -5.23 1.95 -35.60
C THR A 71 -5.86 1.21 -36.79
N GLY A 72 -6.49 0.07 -36.55
CA GLY A 72 -7.17 -0.74 -37.58
C GLY A 72 -8.35 -0.03 -38.22
N THR A 73 -9.25 0.58 -37.43
CA THR A 73 -10.40 1.33 -37.97
C THR A 73 -9.95 2.56 -38.73
N THR A 74 -8.90 3.25 -38.26
CA THR A 74 -8.30 4.38 -38.99
C THR A 74 -7.79 3.96 -40.36
N TYR A 75 -7.11 2.82 -40.44
CA TYR A 75 -6.63 2.26 -41.71
C TYR A 75 -7.78 1.90 -42.67
N LEU A 76 -8.80 1.20 -42.16
CA LEU A 76 -9.98 0.84 -42.96
C LEU A 76 -10.74 2.07 -43.45
N TYR A 77 -10.82 3.12 -42.65
CA TYR A 77 -11.47 4.37 -43.04
C TYR A 77 -10.72 5.06 -44.19
N GLN A 78 -9.38 5.12 -44.11
CA GLN A 78 -8.55 5.66 -45.19
C GLN A 78 -8.69 4.85 -46.50
N ALA A 79 -8.94 3.54 -46.39
CA ALA A 79 -9.24 2.68 -47.53
C ALA A 79 -10.70 2.78 -48.03
N GLY A 80 -11.56 3.55 -47.37
CA GLY A 80 -13.00 3.65 -47.69
C GLY A 80 -13.83 2.44 -47.28
N ALA A 81 -13.29 1.54 -46.45
CA ALA A 81 -13.90 0.27 -46.07
C ALA A 81 -14.73 0.33 -44.76
N THR A 82 -14.69 1.43 -44.01
CA THR A 82 -15.49 1.65 -42.80
C THR A 82 -15.89 3.12 -42.69
N SER A 83 -16.84 3.45 -41.81
CA SER A 83 -17.31 4.82 -41.62
C SER A 83 -16.41 5.64 -40.67
N LEU A 84 -16.51 6.97 -40.74
CA LEU A 84 -15.84 7.85 -39.77
C LEU A 84 -16.34 7.62 -38.33
N VAL A 85 -17.60 7.20 -38.17
CA VAL A 85 -18.19 6.93 -36.85
C VAL A 85 -17.46 5.77 -36.17
N ASP A 86 -17.13 4.71 -36.91
CA ASP A 86 -16.38 3.57 -36.37
C ASP A 86 -14.98 3.98 -35.86
N VAL A 87 -14.33 4.95 -36.52
CA VAL A 87 -13.06 5.51 -36.09
C VAL A 87 -13.22 6.29 -34.78
N LEU A 88 -14.27 7.12 -34.68
CA LEU A 88 -14.56 7.90 -33.49
C LEU A 88 -14.90 7.02 -32.29
N ASP A 89 -15.63 5.92 -32.51
CA ASP A 89 -15.96 4.95 -31.46
C ASP A 89 -14.71 4.21 -30.98
N ALA A 90 -13.85 3.76 -31.89
CA ALA A 90 -12.58 3.13 -31.52
C ALA A 90 -11.63 4.11 -30.80
N GLN A 91 -11.60 5.37 -31.22
CA GLN A 91 -10.86 6.43 -30.55
C GLN A 91 -11.39 6.69 -29.13
N ARG A 92 -12.72 6.70 -28.94
CA ARG A 92 -13.35 6.86 -27.64
C ARG A 92 -12.99 5.70 -26.71
N ALA A 93 -13.15 4.46 -27.16
CA ALA A 93 -12.79 3.27 -26.38
C ALA A 93 -11.32 3.26 -25.97
N PHE A 94 -10.41 3.68 -26.86
CA PHE A 94 -9.00 3.84 -26.54
C PHE A 94 -8.76 4.93 -25.47
N ASN A 95 -9.45 6.06 -25.56
CA ASN A 95 -9.33 7.13 -24.57
C ASN A 95 -9.82 6.70 -23.18
N ASP A 96 -10.97 6.03 -23.12
CA ASP A 96 -11.53 5.49 -21.86
C ASP A 96 -10.58 4.48 -21.22
N THR A 97 -9.93 3.65 -22.06
CA THR A 97 -8.92 2.69 -21.60
C THR A 97 -7.64 3.36 -21.12
N MET A 98 -7.20 4.43 -21.79
CA MET A 98 -6.05 5.23 -21.36
C MET A 98 -6.29 5.88 -19.98
N GLU A 99 -7.50 6.37 -19.71
CA GLU A 99 -7.89 6.89 -18.39
C GLU A 99 -7.80 5.79 -17.32
N THR A 100 -8.32 4.61 -17.63
CA THR A 100 -8.27 3.43 -16.76
C THR A 100 -6.82 3.00 -16.47
N TYR A 101 -5.98 2.97 -17.51
CA TYR A 101 -4.55 2.67 -17.41
C TYR A 101 -3.80 3.66 -16.50
N TYR A 102 -4.01 4.97 -16.68
CA TYR A 102 -3.36 5.97 -15.82
C TYR A 102 -3.83 5.90 -14.37
N THR A 103 -5.11 5.61 -14.15
CA THR A 103 -5.64 5.38 -12.79
C THR A 103 -4.95 4.20 -12.12
N ALA A 104 -4.82 3.07 -12.83
CA ALA A 104 -4.12 1.88 -12.33
C ALA A 104 -2.63 2.14 -12.10
N GLN A 105 -1.97 2.87 -13.01
CA GLN A 105 -0.56 3.24 -12.85
C GLN A 105 -0.35 4.13 -11.62
N ALA A 106 -1.25 5.08 -11.38
CA ALA A 106 -1.19 5.92 -10.19
C ALA A 106 -1.42 5.11 -8.91
N ALA A 107 -2.35 4.16 -8.91
CA ALA A 107 -2.58 3.24 -7.79
C ALA A 107 -1.33 2.40 -7.49
N TYR A 108 -0.71 1.80 -8.52
CA TYR A 108 0.53 1.05 -8.38
C TYR A 108 1.67 1.89 -7.76
N ARG A 109 1.89 3.12 -8.24
CA ARG A 109 2.92 4.00 -7.68
C ARG A 109 2.64 4.38 -6.23
N ARG A 110 1.37 4.59 -5.86
CA ARG A 110 0.99 4.85 -4.46
C ARG A 110 1.25 3.64 -3.57
N ALA A 111 0.87 2.45 -4.02
CA ALA A 111 1.11 1.21 -3.27
C ALA A 111 2.61 0.94 -3.10
N GLN A 112 3.41 1.18 -4.14
CA GLN A 112 4.87 1.10 -4.07
C GLN A 112 5.45 2.09 -3.04
N ALA A 113 5.00 3.34 -3.03
CA ALA A 113 5.43 4.34 -2.06
C ALA A 113 5.01 3.97 -0.63
N ARG A 114 3.79 3.46 -0.45
CA ARG A 114 3.29 2.97 0.85
C ARG A 114 4.15 1.82 1.39
N LEU A 115 4.44 0.83 0.55
CA LEU A 115 5.31 -0.28 0.94
C LEU A 115 6.71 0.22 1.34
N ALA A 116 7.28 1.16 0.58
CA ALA A 116 8.59 1.74 0.90
C ALA A 116 8.60 2.53 2.22
N LEU A 117 7.50 3.21 2.57
CA LEU A 117 7.37 3.91 3.86
C LEU A 117 7.34 2.89 5.01
N VAL A 118 6.43 1.91 4.94
CA VAL A 118 6.19 0.94 6.01
C VAL A 118 7.39 0.01 6.25
N VAL A 119 8.19 -0.30 5.21
CA VAL A 119 9.40 -1.12 5.33
C VAL A 119 10.60 -0.35 5.92
N GLY A 120 10.50 0.97 6.11
CA GLY A 120 11.53 1.73 6.81
C GLY A 120 12.10 2.90 6.02
N LYS A 121 11.22 3.71 5.42
CA LYS A 121 11.48 5.14 5.29
C LYS A 121 10.61 5.90 6.29
N ASP A 122 10.69 5.53 7.57
CA ASP A 122 10.27 6.42 8.64
C ASP A 122 11.51 7.05 9.28
N VAL A 123 11.71 8.32 8.94
CA VAL A 123 12.62 9.22 9.63
C VAL A 123 11.94 9.57 10.95
N SER A 124 12.42 8.96 12.03
CA SER A 124 12.38 9.60 13.34
C SER A 124 13.79 9.56 13.92
N GLN A 125 14.63 10.47 13.45
CA GLN A 125 15.49 11.30 14.29
C GLN A 125 15.50 12.73 13.74
#